data_AF-A0A6A6ZFV1-F1
#
_entry.id   AF-A0A6A6ZFV1-F1
#
_cell.length_a   1.000
_cell.length_b   1.000
_cell.length_c   1.000
_cell.angle_alpha   90.00
_cell.angle_beta   90.00
_cell.angle_gamma   90.00
#
_symmetry.space_group_name_H-M   'P 1'
#
loop_
_entity.id
_entity.type
_entity.pdbx_description
1 polymer ?
#
loop_
_entity_poly.entity_id
_entity_poly.type
_entity_poly.pdbx_seq_one_letter_code
_entity_poly.pdbx_strand_id
1 'polypeptide(L)'
;RFLDLPPELRVMVYESFTLVSWRRTLHQSNELADIWSITPGQPSSILLIRKSHPGIGLLTTCRLINTEAGPIFERSWPELEQQPARFILDLHAFWALTDSEGWLVNC
;
A
#
# COMPACT_ATOMS: atom_id res chain seq x y z
N ARG A 1 6.89 28.40 0.17
CA ARG A 1 6.01 27.26 -0.18
C ARG A 1 6.79 26.31 -1.07
N PHE A 2 6.41 25.04 -1.21
CA PHE A 2 7.17 24.07 -2.01
C PHE A 2 7.34 24.50 -3.48
N LEU A 3 6.29 25.07 -4.07
CA LEU A 3 6.33 25.58 -5.45
C LEU A 3 7.15 26.87 -5.63
N ASP A 4 7.57 27.51 -4.54
CA ASP A 4 8.44 28.70 -4.60
C ASP A 4 9.93 28.31 -4.67
N LEU A 5 10.26 27.02 -4.48
CA LEU A 5 11.62 26.52 -4.61
C LEU A 5 12.04 26.48 -6.08
N PRO A 6 13.34 26.67 -6.42
CA PRO A 6 13.85 26.36 -7.75
C PRO A 6 13.58 24.89 -8.16
N PRO A 7 13.37 24.60 -9.46
CA PRO A 7 13.13 23.24 -9.95
C PRO A 7 14.16 22.22 -9.49
N GLU A 8 15.43 22.62 -9.42
CA GLU A 8 16.54 21.76 -9.02
C GLU A 8 16.37 21.25 -7.59
N LEU A 9 15.92 22.11 -6.68
CA LEU A 9 15.65 21.72 -5.29
C LEU A 9 14.41 20.83 -5.18
N ARG A 10 13.39 21.06 -6.02
CA ARG A 10 12.21 20.16 -6.05
C ARG A 10 12.59 18.76 -6.54
N VAL A 11 13.44 18.68 -7.57
CA VAL A 11 13.98 17.41 -8.09
C VAL A 11 14.73 16.65 -7.01
N MET A 12 15.62 17.32 -6.25
CA MET A 12 16.33 16.68 -5.13
C MET A 12 15.38 16.09 -4.07
N VAL A 13 14.23 16.76 -3.82
CA VAL A 13 13.20 16.22 -2.92
C VAL A 13 12.54 14.98 -3.53
N TYR A 14 12.21 14.99 -4.82
CA TYR A 14 11.63 13.82 -5.48
C TYR A 14 12.58 12.62 -5.49
N GLU A 15 13.88 12.85 -5.75
CA GLU A 15 14.91 11.81 -5.74
C GLU A 15 15.17 11.22 -4.34
N SER A 16 14.88 11.98 -3.29
CA SER A 16 15.00 11.49 -1.91
C SER A 16 13.93 10.46 -1.54
N PHE A 17 12.85 10.35 -2.31
CA PHE A 17 11.84 9.32 -2.09
C PHE A 17 12.38 7.98 -2.57
N THR A 18 12.68 7.10 -1.62
CA THR A 18 13.09 5.72 -1.89
C THR A 18 11.92 4.77 -1.67
N LEU A 19 11.92 3.60 -2.34
CA LEU A 19 10.88 2.60 -2.15
C LEU A 19 10.82 2.12 -0.69
N VAL A 20 9.65 2.26 -0.07
CA VAL A 20 9.42 1.81 1.30
C VAL A 20 8.49 0.60 1.33
N SER A 21 8.64 -0.21 2.38
CA SER A 21 7.66 -1.26 2.69
C SER A 21 6.52 -0.65 3.49
N TRP A 22 5.35 -0.56 2.88
CA TRP A 22 4.12 -0.18 3.54
C TRP A 22 3.47 -1.39 4.19
N ARG A 23 3.02 -1.20 5.43
CA ARG A 23 2.39 -2.24 6.25
C ARG A 23 1.06 -1.72 6.76
N ARG A 24 0.00 -2.49 6.58
CA ARG A 24 -1.31 -2.20 7.17
C ARG A 24 -1.86 -3.44 7.82
N THR A 25 -2.18 -3.33 9.10
CA THR A 25 -2.85 -4.38 9.84
C THR A 25 -4.34 -4.07 9.88
N LEU A 26 -5.15 -5.02 9.45
CA LEU A 26 -6.58 -5.05 9.70
C LEU A 26 -6.80 -5.97 10.90
N HIS A 27 -7.35 -5.42 11.96
CA HIS A 27 -7.76 -6.18 13.12
C HIS A 27 -9.19 -6.65 12.93
N GLN A 28 -9.46 -7.86 13.38
CA GLN A 28 -10.82 -8.34 13.46
C GLN A 28 -11.67 -7.39 14.31
N SER A 29 -12.86 -7.03 13.82
CA SER A 29 -13.78 -6.10 14.47
C SER A 29 -15.22 -6.55 14.31
N ASN A 30 -16.12 -6.00 15.13
CA ASN A 30 -17.56 -6.31 15.06
C ASN A 30 -18.18 -5.92 13.71
N GLU A 31 -17.61 -4.92 13.03
CA GLU A 31 -18.07 -4.46 11.71
C GLU A 31 -17.79 -5.49 10.60
N LEU A 32 -16.87 -6.43 10.84
CA LEU A 32 -16.48 -7.48 9.91
C LEU A 32 -16.98 -8.86 10.35
N ALA A 33 -17.80 -8.95 11.39
CA ALA A 33 -18.16 -10.22 12.01
C ALA A 33 -18.90 -11.18 11.05
N ASP A 34 -19.65 -10.64 10.08
CA ASP A 34 -20.38 -11.44 9.08
C ASP A 34 -19.45 -12.13 8.07
N ILE A 35 -18.24 -11.60 7.87
CA ILE A 35 -17.24 -12.09 6.89
C ILE A 35 -16.09 -12.80 7.62
N TRP A 36 -15.76 -12.34 8.83
CA TRP A 36 -14.65 -12.81 9.64
C TRP A 36 -15.11 -13.00 11.08
N SER A 37 -15.69 -14.17 11.35
CA SER A 37 -16.32 -14.54 12.62
C SER A 37 -15.40 -14.36 13.83
N ILE A 38 -15.86 -13.59 14.81
CA ILE A 38 -15.12 -13.30 16.04
C ILE A 38 -15.14 -14.50 16.96
N THR A 39 -13.96 -15.04 17.26
CA THR A 39 -13.79 -16.07 18.29
C THR A 39 -13.36 -15.41 19.61
N PRO A 40 -14.19 -15.45 20.66
CA PRO A 40 -13.85 -14.84 21.95
C PRO A 40 -12.51 -15.39 22.49
N GLY A 41 -11.60 -14.48 22.86
CA GLY A 41 -10.29 -14.85 23.44
C GLY A 41 -9.20 -15.20 22.41
N GLN A 42 -9.49 -15.15 21.11
CA GLN A 42 -8.50 -15.35 20.05
C GLN A 42 -8.46 -14.13 19.12
N PRO A 43 -7.61 -13.11 19.41
CA PRO A 43 -7.48 -11.95 18.54
C PRO A 43 -6.89 -12.38 17.19
N SER A 44 -7.59 -12.04 16.10
CA SER A 44 -7.20 -12.36 14.73
C SER A 44 -6.84 -11.09 13.96
N SER A 45 -5.84 -11.16 13.07
CA SER A 45 -5.39 -10.01 12.28
C SER A 45 -4.87 -10.38 10.90
N ILE A 46 -5.07 -9.48 9.93
CA ILE A 46 -4.54 -9.57 8.57
C ILE A 46 -3.51 -8.46 8.41
N LEU A 47 -2.25 -8.83 8.14
CA LEU A 47 -1.21 -7.86 7.84
C LEU A 47 -0.90 -7.86 6.34
N LEU A 48 -1.25 -6.77 5.66
CA LEU A 48 -0.88 -6.50 4.28
C LEU A 48 0.47 -5.79 4.23
N ILE A 49 1.42 -6.39 3.53
CA ILE A 49 2.74 -5.83 3.24
C ILE A 49 2.85 -5.61 1.74
N ARG A 50 3.12 -4.39 1.31
CA ARG A 50 3.45 -4.09 -0.09
C ARG A 50 4.55 -3.06 -0.17
N LYS A 51 5.23 -2.99 -1.29
CA LYS A 51 6.16 -1.91 -1.57
C LYS A 51 5.41 -0.72 -2.16
N SER A 52 5.85 0.47 -1.82
CA SER A 52 5.24 1.70 -2.29
C SER A 52 6.27 2.81 -2.38
N HIS A 53 6.05 3.74 -3.30
CA HIS A 53 6.83 4.97 -3.31
C HIS A 53 6.19 6.01 -2.38
N PRO A 54 6.92 6.49 -1.35
CA PRO A 54 6.46 7.64 -0.60
C PRO A 54 6.40 8.82 -1.58
N GLY A 55 5.32 9.59 -1.51
CA GLY A 55 5.12 10.72 -2.42
C GLY A 55 4.47 10.40 -3.77
N ILE A 56 4.06 9.16 -4.05
CA ILE A 56 3.31 8.86 -5.29
C ILE A 56 2.02 9.70 -5.41
N GLY A 57 1.39 10.03 -4.27
CA GLY A 57 0.25 10.94 -4.21
C GLY A 57 0.58 12.39 -4.57
N LEU A 58 1.85 12.79 -4.63
CA LEU A 58 2.24 14.11 -5.12
C LEU A 58 1.97 14.25 -6.62
N LEU A 59 2.05 13.15 -7.38
CA LEU A 59 1.75 13.15 -8.81
C LEU A 59 0.30 13.54 -9.14
N THR A 60 -0.62 13.40 -8.17
CA THR A 60 -2.03 13.78 -8.35
C THR A 60 -2.32 15.21 -7.93
N THR A 61 -1.36 15.94 -7.35
CA THR A 61 -1.60 17.28 -6.79
C THR A 61 -1.72 18.36 -7.88
N CYS A 62 -0.76 18.44 -8.80
CA CYS A 62 -0.80 19.38 -9.92
C CYS A 62 0.05 18.90 -11.11
N ARG A 63 -0.20 19.49 -12.29
CA ARG A 63 0.51 19.12 -13.53
C ARG A 63 2.02 19.35 -13.44
N LEU A 64 2.46 20.44 -12.80
CA LEU A 64 3.88 20.77 -12.67
C LEU A 64 4.64 19.68 -11.92
N ILE A 65 4.15 19.30 -10.73
CA ILE A 65 4.77 18.24 -9.92
C ILE A 65 4.75 16.91 -10.67
N ASN A 66 3.66 16.60 -11.37
CA ASN A 66 3.57 15.39 -12.18
C ASN A 66 4.64 15.36 -13.30
N THR A 67 4.79 16.45 -14.06
CA THR A 67 5.78 16.54 -15.13
C THR A 67 7.22 16.45 -14.61
N GLU A 68 7.53 17.05 -13.46
CA GLU A 68 8.87 17.00 -12.88
C GLU A 68 9.21 15.65 -12.26
N ALA A 69 8.28 15.11 -11.47
CA ALA A 69 8.56 13.93 -10.64
C ALA A 69 8.22 12.62 -11.35
N GLY A 70 7.30 12.62 -12.32
CA GLY A 70 6.86 11.44 -13.07
C GLY A 70 8.02 10.58 -13.59
N PRO A 71 8.98 11.15 -14.35
CA PRO A 71 10.13 10.40 -14.86
C PRO A 71 11.03 9.81 -13.77
N ILE A 72 11.02 10.36 -12.55
CA ILE A 72 11.79 9.84 -11.41
C ILE A 72 11.10 8.60 -10.84
N PHE A 73 9.78 8.68 -10.63
CA PHE A 73 8.97 7.56 -10.14
C PHE A 73 8.84 6.42 -11.18
N GLU A 74 8.82 6.72 -12.48
CA GLU A 74 8.74 5.71 -13.54
C GLU A 74 9.96 4.77 -13.53
N ARG A 75 11.14 5.24 -13.13
CA ARG A 75 12.37 4.42 -13.06
C ARG A 75 12.26 3.29 -12.06
N SER A 76 11.49 3.47 -10.98
CA SER A 76 11.30 2.45 -9.93
C SER A 76 10.05 1.59 -10.15
N TRP A 77 9.28 1.85 -11.21
CA TRP A 77 8.07 1.09 -11.53
C TRP A 77 8.32 -0.39 -11.82
N PRO A 78 9.33 -0.78 -12.62
CA PRO A 78 9.61 -2.20 -12.87
C PRO A 78 9.99 -2.96 -11.59
N GLU A 79 10.67 -2.30 -10.64
CA GLU A 79 11.00 -2.89 -9.35
C GLU A 79 9.74 -3.11 -8.49
N LEU A 80 8.80 -2.17 -8.51
CA LEU A 80 7.51 -2.29 -7.82
C LEU A 80 6.66 -3.42 -8.39
N GLU A 81 6.59 -3.57 -9.72
CA GLU A 81 5.82 -4.64 -10.38
C GLU A 81 6.33 -6.04 -10.00
N GLN A 82 7.64 -6.19 -9.81
CA GLN A 82 8.24 -7.46 -9.38
C GLN A 82 8.05 -7.77 -7.89
N GLN A 83 7.49 -6.83 -7.10
CA GLN A 83 7.31 -6.99 -5.66
C GLN A 83 5.82 -7.11 -5.32
N PRO A 84 5.24 -8.31 -5.46
CA PRO A 84 3.82 -8.52 -5.20
C PRO A 84 3.47 -8.22 -3.74
N ALA A 85 2.23 -7.80 -3.52
CA ALA A 85 1.65 -7.69 -2.20
C ALA A 85 1.71 -9.04 -1.48
N ARG A 86 2.03 -9.00 -0.18
CA ARG A 86 2.11 -10.18 0.69
C ARG A 86 1.12 -10.01 1.83
N PHE A 87 0.40 -11.06 2.13
CA PHE A 87 -0.48 -11.14 3.29
C PHE A 87 0.16 -12.04 4.33
N ILE A 88 0.22 -11.57 5.58
CA ILE A 88 0.51 -12.40 6.75
C ILE A 88 -0.80 -12.57 7.49
N LEU A 89 -1.23 -13.82 7.59
CA LEU A 89 -2.55 -14.22 8.05
C LEU A 89 -2.38 -15.27 9.15
N ASP A 90 -3.25 -15.22 10.17
CA ASP A 90 -3.51 -16.39 10.98
C ASP A 90 -4.52 -17.32 10.28
N LEU A 91 -4.78 -18.49 10.87
CA LEU A 91 -5.66 -19.49 10.26
C LEU A 91 -7.10 -18.98 10.09
N HIS A 92 -7.63 -18.23 11.05
CA HIS A 92 -9.01 -17.71 10.96
C HIS A 92 -9.14 -16.65 9.86
N ALA A 93 -8.17 -15.75 9.78
CA ALA A 93 -8.07 -14.76 8.72
C ALA A 93 -7.94 -15.40 7.33
N PHE A 94 -7.19 -16.51 7.22
CA PHE A 94 -7.07 -17.26 5.97
C PHE A 94 -8.43 -17.79 5.52
N TRP A 95 -9.16 -18.51 6.40
CA TRP A 95 -10.49 -19.03 6.06
C TRP A 95 -11.46 -17.93 5.65
N ALA A 96 -11.49 -16.81 6.36
CA ALA A 96 -12.35 -15.67 6.02
C ALA A 96 -12.09 -15.10 4.62
N LEU A 97 -10.85 -15.20 4.12
CA LEU A 97 -10.48 -14.72 2.79
C LEU A 97 -10.68 -15.76 1.67
N THR A 98 -10.66 -17.05 1.99
CA THR A 98 -10.61 -18.14 0.99
C THR A 98 -11.81 -19.08 1.00
N ASP A 99 -12.71 -19.00 1.97
CA ASP A 99 -13.97 -19.78 1.95
C ASP A 99 -14.83 -19.37 0.74
N SER A 100 -15.86 -20.14 0.38
CA SER A 100 -16.63 -19.99 -0.87
C SER A 100 -17.24 -18.59 -1.16
N GLU A 101 -17.36 -17.74 -0.14
CA GLU A 101 -17.80 -16.33 -0.26
C GLU A 101 -16.65 -15.32 -0.05
N GLY A 102 -15.43 -15.81 0.14
CA GLY A 102 -14.21 -15.06 0.42
C GLY A 102 -13.69 -14.31 -0.81
N TRP A 103 -13.03 -13.17 -0.56
CA TRP A 103 -12.64 -12.24 -1.61
C TRP A 103 -11.51 -12.76 -2.50
N LEU A 104 -10.78 -13.79 -2.07
CA LEU A 104 -9.65 -14.36 -2.81
C LEU A 104 -10.01 -15.66 -3.56
N VAL A 105 -11.28 -16.09 -3.58
CA VAL A 105 -11.68 -17.34 -4.28
C VAL A 105 -11.40 -17.29 -5.78
N ASN A 106 -11.47 -16.09 -6.38
CA ASN A 106 -11.34 -15.89 -7.83
C ASN A 106 -10.06 -15.13 -8.23
N CYS A 107 -9.14 -14.91 -7.29
CA CYS A 107 -7.87 -14.22 -7.54
C CYS A 107 -6.76 -15.20 -7.88
#